data_AF-A0A8T4E8L7-F1
#
_entry.id   AF-A0A8T4E8L7-F1
#
_cell.length_a   1.000
_cell.length_b   1.000
_cell.length_c   1.000
_cell.angle_alpha   90.00
_cell.angle_beta   90.00
_cell.angle_gamma   90.00
#
_symmetry.space_group_name_H-M   'P 1'
#
loop_
_entity.id
_entity.type
_entity.pdbx_description
1 polymer ?
#
loop_
_entity_poly.entity_id
_entity_poly.type
_entity_poly.pdbx_seq_one_letter_code
_entity_poly.pdbx_strand_id
1 'polypeptide(L)'
;MKFREFFENARSKVTILGTNPLIPHLEQSASYFVDFLTLNDQVELTILYESDSENFGQSLCLDTNFSENRISFPTLGIHRDRIGGKKKKRGLLREILDHVPEKDRQDQIAKQIKIRQINLRLPVNLILADNKLWYCITTNSLPTLDSYILIEEDSALYDQLTDFLEFYTQPEQGGIYLSEPEEELIQVYDRGGYPRGIAPRACFYTTAFQRHSIWGLIFNRSGKLLLHQRSMTTKDGRGLWDKSLGGHVDLGDSSTYITARRELVEELFLPEAEFTRYVRADFGDIINYGEWNLDKRIELSFKDAFSGLDETDWIMLRAVDKEGEPLTVTRVSQRRMHDKNDDVSFKRTIFMSDVYLFIAPPGYLDNEDQMKNLFALAEKKGAAQSHRLVSADELSKWIEEEEAVGRHLETFTDDLLYINVQYKSLLEKFSEFVQYVFRSE
;
A
#
# COMPACT_ATOMS: atom_id res chain seq x y z
N MET A 1 6.52 0.53 -40.45
CA MET A 1 5.18 1.09 -40.09
C MET A 1 5.38 2.42 -39.38
N LYS A 2 4.55 3.44 -39.59
CA LYS A 2 4.63 4.69 -38.79
C LYS A 2 3.77 4.57 -37.55
N PHE A 3 4.20 5.15 -36.43
CA PHE A 3 3.46 5.06 -35.16
C PHE A 3 2.00 5.53 -35.27
N ARG A 4 1.74 6.53 -36.12
CA ARG A 4 0.40 7.08 -36.33
C ARG A 4 -0.55 6.10 -37.04
N GLU A 5 -0.02 5.17 -37.84
CA GLU A 5 -0.81 4.23 -38.64
C GLU A 5 -1.64 3.28 -37.77
N PHE A 6 -1.21 3.01 -36.53
CA PHE A 6 -1.98 2.19 -35.58
C PHE A 6 -3.33 2.78 -35.19
N PHE A 7 -3.44 4.11 -35.19
CA PHE A 7 -4.64 4.81 -34.70
C PHE A 7 -5.44 5.45 -35.83
N GLU A 8 -5.02 5.27 -37.08
CA GLU A 8 -5.74 5.78 -38.23
C GLU A 8 -7.15 5.18 -38.30
N ASN A 9 -8.14 6.06 -38.34
CA ASN A 9 -9.57 5.75 -38.37
C ASN A 9 -10.16 5.19 -37.07
N ALA A 10 -9.41 5.14 -35.97
CA ALA A 10 -9.97 4.78 -34.67
C ALA A 10 -10.99 5.83 -34.20
N ARG A 11 -12.19 5.39 -33.82
CA ARG A 11 -13.32 6.26 -33.45
C ARG A 11 -13.84 6.07 -32.03
N SER A 12 -13.58 4.93 -31.40
CA SER A 12 -14.18 4.60 -30.11
C SER A 12 -13.18 4.21 -29.03
N LYS A 13 -12.26 3.28 -29.32
CA LYS A 13 -11.37 2.73 -28.29
C LYS A 13 -9.98 2.50 -28.85
N VAL A 14 -8.98 2.97 -28.11
CA VAL A 14 -7.58 2.66 -28.34
C VAL A 14 -7.01 2.10 -27.05
N THR A 15 -6.36 0.95 -27.10
CA THR A 15 -5.67 0.37 -25.94
C THR A 15 -4.27 -0.07 -26.32
N ILE A 16 -3.27 0.45 -25.60
CA ILE A 16 -1.88 0.03 -25.69
C ILE A 16 -1.59 -0.78 -24.42
N LEU A 17 -1.19 -2.04 -24.60
CA LEU A 17 -0.77 -2.94 -23.54
C LEU A 17 0.71 -3.25 -23.72
N GLY A 18 1.56 -2.74 -22.82
CA GLY A 18 3.01 -2.76 -22.98
C GLY A 18 3.51 -1.60 -23.82
N THR A 19 4.50 -0.89 -23.30
CA THR A 19 4.97 0.37 -23.89
C THR A 19 6.44 0.34 -24.27
N ASN A 20 7.22 -0.60 -23.73
CA ASN A 20 8.65 -0.73 -24.02
C ASN A 20 8.96 -0.86 -25.53
N PRO A 21 8.19 -1.60 -26.35
CA PRO A 21 8.46 -1.70 -27.80
C PRO A 21 8.24 -0.38 -28.57
N LEU A 22 7.59 0.59 -27.93
CA LEU A 22 7.20 1.87 -28.52
C LEU A 22 8.17 2.99 -28.14
N ILE A 23 9.32 2.68 -27.54
CA ILE A 23 10.43 3.62 -27.36
C ILE A 23 11.07 3.91 -28.73
N PRO A 24 11.30 5.19 -29.12
CA PRO A 24 10.98 6.45 -28.43
C PRO A 24 9.66 7.08 -28.90
N HIS A 25 8.85 6.39 -29.72
CA HIS A 25 7.64 6.93 -30.35
C HIS A 25 6.65 7.51 -29.34
N LEU A 26 6.42 6.83 -28.21
CA LEU A 26 5.57 7.37 -27.14
C LEU A 26 6.13 8.66 -26.52
N GLU A 27 7.45 8.79 -26.40
CA GLU A 27 8.09 9.99 -25.83
C GLU A 27 7.93 11.23 -26.72
N GLN A 28 7.57 11.04 -27.99
CA GLN A 28 7.40 12.10 -28.98
C GLN A 28 5.93 12.20 -29.45
N SER A 29 5.02 11.53 -28.74
CA SER A 29 3.62 11.36 -29.16
C SER A 29 2.67 12.43 -28.63
N ALA A 30 3.09 13.30 -27.71
CA ALA A 30 2.21 14.23 -27.01
C ALA A 30 1.38 15.11 -27.95
N SER A 31 2.04 15.80 -28.90
CA SER A 31 1.35 16.64 -29.90
C SER A 31 0.40 15.84 -30.79
N TYR A 32 0.81 14.63 -31.17
CA TYR A 32 -0.03 13.74 -31.97
C TYR A 32 -1.28 13.31 -31.21
N PHE A 33 -1.16 12.92 -29.93
CA PHE A 33 -2.33 12.56 -29.14
C PHE A 33 -3.28 13.74 -28.92
N VAL A 34 -2.77 14.97 -28.77
CA VAL A 34 -3.61 16.17 -28.75
C VAL A 34 -4.43 16.28 -30.02
N ASP A 35 -3.80 16.19 -31.19
CA ASP A 35 -4.49 16.27 -32.49
C ASP A 35 -5.51 15.14 -32.64
N PHE A 36 -5.11 13.91 -32.30
CA PHE A 36 -5.95 12.72 -32.43
C PHE A 36 -7.20 12.78 -31.54
N LEU A 37 -7.03 13.12 -30.26
CA LEU A 37 -8.13 13.20 -29.28
C LEU A 37 -9.03 14.41 -29.54
N THR A 38 -8.47 15.49 -30.07
CA THR A 38 -9.21 16.67 -30.54
C THR A 38 -10.12 16.37 -31.72
N LEU A 39 -9.67 15.53 -32.65
CA LEU A 39 -10.46 15.17 -33.83
C LEU A 39 -11.49 14.07 -33.53
N ASN A 40 -11.35 13.37 -32.41
CA ASN A 40 -12.17 12.22 -32.05
C ASN A 40 -12.62 12.32 -30.59
N ASP A 41 -13.59 13.20 -30.32
CA ASP A 41 -14.07 13.52 -28.97
C ASP A 41 -14.66 12.34 -28.17
N GLN A 42 -14.95 11.22 -28.84
CA GLN A 42 -15.55 10.01 -28.25
C GLN A 42 -14.52 8.89 -28.01
N VAL A 43 -13.26 9.05 -28.41
CA VAL A 43 -12.24 8.01 -28.23
C VAL A 43 -11.81 7.92 -26.78
N GLU A 44 -11.82 6.71 -26.23
CA GLU A 44 -11.12 6.37 -24.99
C GLU A 44 -9.72 5.81 -25.31
N LEU A 45 -8.68 6.47 -24.81
CA LEU A 45 -7.29 6.03 -24.92
C LEU A 45 -6.82 5.41 -23.61
N THR A 46 -6.55 4.12 -23.61
CA THR A 46 -5.98 3.39 -22.47
C THR A 46 -4.52 3.02 -22.76
N ILE A 47 -3.61 3.37 -21.85
CA ILE A 47 -2.19 3.03 -21.90
C ILE A 47 -1.83 2.26 -20.64
N LEU A 48 -1.47 0.99 -20.82
CA LEU A 48 -1.04 0.10 -19.76
C LEU A 48 0.47 -0.13 -19.89
N TYR A 49 1.23 0.33 -18.90
CA TYR A 49 2.69 0.33 -18.93
C TYR A 49 3.30 -0.60 -17.87
N GLU A 50 4.54 -1.00 -18.08
CA GLU A 50 5.24 -2.02 -17.32
C GLU A 50 5.56 -1.58 -15.88
N SER A 51 5.53 -2.51 -14.92
CA SER A 51 6.02 -2.27 -13.55
C SER A 51 7.54 -2.39 -13.46
N ASP A 52 8.13 -2.01 -12.31
CA ASP A 52 9.55 -2.28 -12.03
C ASP A 52 9.88 -3.77 -12.10
N SER A 53 8.99 -4.64 -11.56
CA SER A 53 9.21 -6.08 -11.58
C SER A 53 9.23 -6.64 -13.00
N GLU A 54 8.32 -6.18 -13.87
CA GLU A 54 8.29 -6.58 -15.28
C GLU A 54 9.52 -6.04 -16.03
N ASN A 55 9.87 -4.76 -15.85
CA ASN A 55 11.07 -4.17 -16.47
C ASN A 55 12.36 -4.84 -16.00
N PHE A 56 12.45 -5.19 -14.72
CA PHE A 56 13.58 -5.96 -14.20
C PHE A 56 13.65 -7.33 -14.89
N GLY A 57 12.54 -8.08 -14.94
CA GLY A 57 12.46 -9.37 -15.61
C GLY A 57 12.86 -9.31 -17.09
N GLN A 58 12.33 -8.33 -17.83
CA GLN A 58 12.71 -8.09 -19.22
C GLN A 58 14.19 -7.74 -19.36
N SER A 59 14.73 -6.87 -18.51
CA SER A 59 16.14 -6.45 -18.58
C SER A 59 17.12 -7.64 -18.49
N LEU A 60 16.78 -8.71 -17.76
CA LEU A 60 17.63 -9.90 -17.64
C LEU A 60 17.80 -10.64 -18.97
N CYS A 61 16.79 -10.61 -19.85
CA CYS A 61 16.82 -11.20 -21.19
C CYS A 61 17.48 -10.28 -22.21
N LEU A 62 17.50 -8.97 -21.96
CA LEU A 62 18.00 -7.94 -22.86
C LEU A 62 19.48 -7.62 -22.64
N ASP A 63 20.07 -8.03 -21.51
CA ASP A 63 21.40 -7.63 -21.04
C ASP A 63 22.54 -8.61 -21.35
N THR A 64 22.36 -9.57 -22.25
CA THR A 64 23.45 -10.50 -22.61
C THR A 64 24.27 -9.99 -23.80
N ASN A 65 25.54 -10.44 -23.91
CA ASN A 65 26.45 -10.22 -25.06
C ASN A 65 25.87 -10.66 -26.45
N PHE A 66 24.61 -11.09 -26.49
CA PHE A 66 23.93 -11.73 -27.60
C PHE A 66 22.63 -11.02 -28.01
N SER A 67 22.22 -9.93 -27.33
CA SER A 67 21.03 -9.16 -27.72
C SER A 67 21.38 -8.04 -28.70
N GLU A 68 20.73 -8.00 -29.86
CA GLU A 68 20.93 -6.97 -30.88
C GLU A 68 20.32 -5.60 -30.50
N ASN A 69 19.26 -5.59 -29.67
CA ASN A 69 18.59 -4.37 -29.22
C ASN A 69 18.50 -4.34 -27.69
N ARG A 70 19.66 -4.18 -27.05
CA ARG A 70 19.83 -4.11 -25.60
C ARG A 70 19.21 -2.84 -25.03
N ILE A 71 18.48 -2.98 -23.94
CA ILE A 71 18.04 -1.87 -23.10
C ILE A 71 18.25 -2.22 -21.63
N SER A 72 18.85 -1.30 -20.90
CA SER A 72 19.17 -1.53 -19.48
C SER A 72 17.94 -1.33 -18.60
N PHE A 73 17.90 -1.99 -17.44
CA PHE A 73 16.87 -1.74 -16.43
C PHE A 73 16.72 -0.25 -16.07
N PRO A 74 17.81 0.54 -15.85
CA PRO A 74 17.70 1.98 -15.68
C PRO A 74 17.01 2.71 -16.84
N THR A 75 17.28 2.32 -18.09
CA THR A 75 16.66 2.94 -19.27
C THR A 75 15.17 2.62 -19.34
N LEU A 76 14.78 1.36 -19.09
CA LEU A 76 13.38 0.96 -18.98
C LEU A 76 12.66 1.71 -17.84
N GLY A 77 13.33 1.89 -16.69
CA GLY A 77 12.82 2.67 -15.57
C GLY A 77 12.56 4.13 -15.94
N ILE A 78 13.45 4.77 -16.72
CA ILE A 78 13.25 6.13 -17.23
C ILE A 78 12.01 6.22 -18.13
N HIS A 79 11.87 5.28 -19.07
CA HIS A 79 10.69 5.22 -19.96
C HIS A 79 9.40 5.05 -19.16
N ARG A 80 9.36 4.07 -18.25
CA ARG A 80 8.23 3.86 -17.35
C ARG A 80 7.85 5.12 -16.56
N ASP A 81 8.84 5.77 -15.95
CA ASP A 81 8.64 6.99 -15.17
C ASP A 81 8.13 8.16 -16.02
N ARG A 82 8.48 8.20 -17.31
CA ARG A 82 7.93 9.15 -18.29
C ARG A 82 6.48 8.83 -18.66
N ILE A 83 6.10 7.57 -18.79
CA ILE A 83 4.70 7.22 -19.08
C ILE A 83 3.81 7.49 -17.86
N GLY A 84 4.14 6.90 -16.70
CA GLY A 84 3.35 7.01 -15.47
C GLY A 84 3.42 8.39 -14.84
N GLY A 85 4.58 9.05 -14.88
CA GLY A 85 4.83 10.30 -14.19
C GLY A 85 5.24 10.13 -12.73
N LYS A 86 6.14 11.01 -12.27
CA LYS A 86 6.49 11.18 -10.85
C LYS A 86 5.86 12.47 -10.30
N LYS A 87 5.18 12.38 -9.17
CA LYS A 87 4.63 13.45 -8.32
C LYS A 87 3.51 14.30 -8.93
N LYS A 88 2.40 13.69 -9.38
CA LYS A 88 1.16 14.29 -9.95
C LYS A 88 1.30 15.44 -10.97
N LYS A 89 2.53 15.83 -11.37
CA LYS A 89 2.86 17.03 -12.16
C LYS A 89 3.78 16.70 -13.35
N ARG A 90 4.01 15.42 -13.63
CA ARG A 90 4.87 14.92 -14.71
C ARG A 90 4.21 13.70 -15.34
N GLY A 91 4.76 13.25 -16.46
CA GLY A 91 4.32 12.04 -17.16
C GLY A 91 3.58 12.35 -18.45
N LEU A 92 3.33 11.31 -19.25
CA LEU A 92 2.77 11.44 -20.60
C LEU A 92 1.41 12.15 -20.60
N LEU A 93 0.53 11.87 -19.63
CA LEU A 93 -0.74 12.59 -19.51
C LEU A 93 -0.51 14.09 -19.34
N ARG A 94 0.43 14.49 -18.47
CA ARG A 94 0.71 15.91 -18.26
C ARG A 94 1.33 16.55 -19.50
N GLU A 95 2.24 15.85 -20.17
CA GLU A 95 2.86 16.31 -21.41
C GLU A 95 1.82 16.54 -22.51
N ILE A 96 0.83 15.64 -22.66
CA ILE A 96 -0.30 15.83 -23.60
C ILE A 96 -1.09 17.08 -23.21
N LEU A 97 -1.49 17.22 -21.94
CA LEU A 97 -2.30 18.35 -21.48
C LEU A 97 -1.58 19.70 -21.60
N ASP A 98 -0.25 19.74 -21.42
CA ASP A 98 0.55 20.96 -21.57
C ASP A 98 0.59 21.48 -23.02
N HIS A 99 0.31 20.63 -24.02
CA HIS A 99 0.16 21.04 -25.42
C HIS A 99 -1.24 21.56 -25.75
N VAL A 100 -2.18 21.52 -24.81
CA VAL A 100 -3.56 22.00 -24.99
C VAL A 100 -3.69 23.39 -24.34
N PRO A 101 -3.94 24.47 -25.11
CA PRO A 101 -3.93 25.83 -24.56
C PRO A 101 -5.15 26.15 -23.68
N GLU A 102 -6.30 25.54 -23.94
CA GLU A 102 -7.57 25.83 -23.26
C GLU A 102 -7.85 24.85 -22.12
N LYS A 103 -8.18 25.37 -20.93
CA LYS A 103 -8.40 24.57 -19.72
C LYS A 103 -9.60 23.62 -19.83
N ASP A 104 -10.73 24.07 -20.37
CA ASP A 104 -11.92 23.22 -20.51
C ASP A 104 -11.63 22.03 -21.43
N ARG A 105 -10.79 22.24 -22.45
CA ARG A 105 -10.33 21.20 -23.36
C ARG A 105 -9.32 20.26 -22.71
N GLN A 106 -8.46 20.76 -21.82
CA GLN A 106 -7.60 19.90 -20.98
C GLN A 106 -8.46 18.95 -20.15
N ASP A 107 -9.50 19.45 -19.49
CA ASP A 107 -10.37 18.62 -18.65
C ASP A 107 -11.16 17.59 -19.47
N GLN A 108 -11.54 17.91 -20.72
CA GLN A 108 -12.15 16.96 -21.64
C GLN A 108 -11.17 15.86 -22.07
N ILE A 109 -9.98 16.22 -22.54
CA ILE A 109 -8.94 15.27 -22.98
C ILE A 109 -8.48 14.39 -21.81
N ALA A 110 -8.35 14.96 -20.61
CA ALA A 110 -7.98 14.21 -19.41
C ALA A 110 -8.97 13.08 -19.08
N LYS A 111 -10.27 13.26 -19.38
CA LYS A 111 -11.30 12.21 -19.16
C LYS A 111 -11.24 11.07 -20.18
N GLN A 112 -10.67 11.33 -21.36
CA GLN A 112 -10.52 10.33 -22.42
C GLN A 112 -9.31 9.40 -22.19
N ILE A 113 -8.34 9.83 -21.39
CA ILE A 113 -7.07 9.13 -21.21
C ILE A 113 -7.04 8.36 -19.88
N LYS A 114 -6.74 7.07 -19.95
CA LYS A 114 -6.45 6.21 -18.80
C LYS A 114 -5.02 5.69 -18.90
N ILE A 115 -4.15 6.10 -17.99
CA ILE A 115 -2.78 5.58 -17.88
C ILE A 115 -2.67 4.76 -16.59
N ARG A 116 -2.26 3.49 -16.68
CA ARG A 116 -2.15 2.59 -15.52
C ARG A 116 -0.90 1.72 -15.60
N GLN A 117 -0.28 1.45 -14.46
CA GLN A 117 0.82 0.48 -14.38
C GLN A 117 0.27 -0.93 -14.26
N ILE A 118 0.92 -1.87 -14.94
CA ILE A 118 0.65 -3.30 -14.90
C ILE A 118 1.52 -3.95 -13.81
N ASN A 119 0.90 -4.46 -12.75
CA ASN A 119 1.59 -5.25 -11.70
C ASN A 119 1.35 -6.76 -11.87
N LEU A 120 1.16 -7.18 -13.11
CA LEU A 120 1.12 -8.57 -13.57
C LEU A 120 2.26 -8.79 -14.56
N ARG A 121 2.57 -10.05 -14.83
CA ARG A 121 3.49 -10.41 -15.91
C ARG A 121 2.94 -9.93 -17.25
N LEU A 122 3.79 -9.48 -18.17
CA LEU A 122 3.39 -9.09 -19.51
C LEU A 122 4.05 -9.97 -20.60
N PRO A 123 3.40 -11.07 -21.03
CA PRO A 123 3.98 -11.99 -22.02
C PRO A 123 3.91 -11.50 -23.47
N VAL A 124 3.01 -10.55 -23.78
CA VAL A 124 2.77 -10.03 -25.14
C VAL A 124 2.42 -8.56 -25.06
N ASN A 125 2.86 -7.78 -26.04
CA ASN A 125 2.49 -6.37 -26.19
C ASN A 125 1.41 -6.26 -27.25
N LEU A 126 0.37 -5.47 -26.98
CA LEU A 126 -0.80 -5.34 -27.86
C LEU A 126 -1.09 -3.86 -28.14
N ILE A 127 -1.56 -3.60 -29.35
CA ILE A 127 -2.24 -2.36 -29.70
C ILE A 127 -3.59 -2.73 -30.26
N LEU A 128 -4.66 -2.29 -29.61
CA LEU A 128 -6.03 -2.40 -30.11
C LEU A 128 -6.49 -1.01 -30.55
N ALA A 129 -6.99 -0.88 -31.77
CA ALA A 129 -7.67 0.31 -32.26
C ALA A 129 -9.02 -0.10 -32.88
N ASP A 130 -10.09 0.18 -32.15
CA ASP A 130 -11.43 -0.36 -32.37
C ASP A 130 -11.41 -1.90 -32.50
N ASN A 131 -11.48 -2.44 -33.72
CA ASN A 131 -11.44 -3.87 -34.01
C ASN A 131 -10.08 -4.37 -34.54
N LYS A 132 -9.13 -3.48 -34.84
CA LYS A 132 -7.82 -3.89 -35.34
C LYS A 132 -6.87 -4.15 -34.20
N LEU A 133 -6.32 -5.36 -34.14
CA LEU A 133 -5.41 -5.80 -33.09
C LEU A 133 -4.04 -6.12 -33.69
N TRP A 134 -3.00 -5.50 -33.14
CA TRP A 134 -1.61 -5.80 -33.43
C TRP A 134 -0.93 -6.37 -32.21
N TYR A 135 0.03 -7.27 -32.42
CA TYR A 135 0.83 -7.83 -31.33
C TYR A 135 2.32 -7.87 -31.67
N CYS A 136 3.15 -7.84 -30.63
CA CYS A 136 4.54 -8.26 -30.70
C CYS A 136 4.98 -8.87 -29.36
N ILE A 137 6.05 -9.66 -29.37
CA ILE A 137 6.52 -10.41 -28.21
C ILE A 137 7.92 -9.94 -27.85
N THR A 138 8.16 -9.69 -26.57
CA THR A 138 9.51 -9.45 -26.05
C THR A 138 10.23 -10.79 -25.89
N THR A 139 11.35 -10.96 -26.59
CA THR A 139 12.16 -12.20 -26.53
C THR A 139 13.56 -11.89 -25.95
N ASN A 140 14.62 -12.17 -26.70
CA ASN A 140 16.00 -11.86 -26.30
C ASN A 140 16.44 -10.46 -26.77
N SER A 141 15.58 -9.73 -27.46
CA SER A 141 15.78 -8.34 -27.87
C SER A 141 14.50 -7.56 -27.64
N LEU A 142 14.63 -6.24 -27.44
CA LEU A 142 13.48 -5.37 -27.32
C LEU A 142 12.86 -5.23 -28.73
N PRO A 143 11.60 -5.64 -28.93
CA PRO A 143 10.96 -5.46 -30.23
C PRO A 143 10.79 -3.97 -30.51
N THR A 144 10.73 -3.63 -31.79
CA THR A 144 10.50 -2.25 -32.25
C THR A 144 9.10 -2.12 -32.83
N LEU A 145 8.74 -0.91 -33.23
CA LEU A 145 7.48 -0.63 -33.93
C LEU A 145 7.25 -1.55 -35.14
N ASP A 146 8.31 -1.89 -35.89
CA ASP A 146 8.22 -2.74 -37.08
C ASP A 146 8.02 -4.24 -36.74
N SER A 147 8.12 -4.62 -35.45
CA SER A 147 7.87 -5.99 -34.99
C SER A 147 6.39 -6.30 -34.78
N TYR A 148 5.51 -5.29 -34.85
CA TYR A 148 4.07 -5.48 -34.68
C TYR A 148 3.44 -6.12 -35.92
N ILE A 149 2.66 -7.17 -35.68
CA ILE A 149 1.95 -7.91 -36.71
C ILE A 149 0.44 -7.69 -36.51
N LEU A 150 -0.25 -7.27 -37.58
CA LEU A 150 -1.72 -7.18 -37.59
C LEU A 150 -2.30 -8.60 -37.57
N ILE A 151 -3.29 -8.82 -36.72
CA ILE A 151 -3.98 -10.10 -36.59
C ILE A 151 -5.26 -10.09 -37.44
N GLU A 152 -5.53 -11.19 -38.11
CA GLU A 152 -6.80 -11.39 -38.83
C GLU A 152 -7.95 -11.53 -37.83
N GLU A 153 -9.01 -10.72 -38.00
CA GLU A 153 -10.14 -10.61 -37.05
C GLU A 153 -10.86 -11.95 -36.80
N ASP A 154 -10.93 -12.84 -37.80
CA ASP A 154 -11.62 -14.13 -37.69
C ASP A 154 -10.70 -15.29 -37.23
N SER A 155 -9.51 -14.98 -36.71
CA SER A 155 -8.53 -16.00 -36.29
C SER A 155 -8.65 -16.35 -34.80
N ALA A 156 -8.36 -17.60 -34.44
CA ALA A 156 -8.34 -18.03 -33.03
C ALA A 156 -7.32 -17.24 -32.18
N LEU A 157 -6.27 -16.70 -32.80
CA LEU A 157 -5.29 -15.84 -32.13
C LEU A 157 -5.90 -14.47 -31.76
N TYR A 158 -6.77 -13.93 -32.62
CA TYR A 158 -7.48 -12.68 -32.35
C TYR A 158 -8.37 -12.82 -31.12
N ASP A 159 -9.18 -13.87 -31.06
CA ASP A 159 -10.04 -14.15 -29.90
C ASP A 159 -9.21 -14.28 -28.61
N GLN A 160 -8.14 -15.08 -28.65
CA GLN A 160 -7.28 -15.32 -27.48
C GLN A 160 -6.63 -14.02 -26.97
N LEU A 161 -6.12 -13.17 -27.85
CA LEU A 161 -5.45 -11.93 -27.44
C LEU A 161 -6.45 -10.82 -27.08
N THR A 162 -7.65 -10.85 -27.63
CA THR A 162 -8.75 -9.97 -27.22
C THR A 162 -9.22 -10.33 -25.81
N ASP A 163 -9.47 -11.60 -25.52
CA ASP A 163 -9.80 -12.09 -24.17
C ASP A 163 -8.72 -11.71 -23.16
N PHE A 164 -7.45 -11.85 -23.56
CA PHE A 164 -6.31 -11.46 -22.73
C PHE A 164 -6.31 -9.95 -22.45
N LEU A 165 -6.53 -9.11 -23.45
CA LEU A 165 -6.61 -7.65 -23.27
C LEU A 165 -7.82 -7.24 -22.41
N GLU A 166 -8.96 -7.90 -22.61
CA GLU A 166 -10.15 -7.71 -21.78
C GLU A 166 -9.86 -8.06 -20.33
N PHE A 167 -9.20 -9.20 -20.05
CA PHE A 167 -8.80 -9.55 -18.69
C PHE A 167 -8.02 -8.44 -17.99
N TYR A 168 -7.04 -7.81 -18.65
CA TYR A 168 -6.25 -6.71 -18.05
C TYR A 168 -7.08 -5.44 -17.82
N THR A 169 -8.06 -5.17 -18.69
CA THR A 169 -8.84 -3.92 -18.64
C THR A 169 -10.10 -4.03 -17.78
N GLN A 170 -10.58 -5.24 -17.48
CA GLN A 170 -11.74 -5.47 -16.64
C GLN A 170 -11.43 -5.26 -15.15
N PRO A 171 -12.08 -4.29 -14.46
CA PRO A 171 -11.78 -3.92 -13.07
C PRO A 171 -11.91 -5.06 -12.05
N GLU A 172 -12.79 -6.03 -12.29
CA GLU A 172 -13.02 -7.16 -11.38
C GLU A 172 -12.11 -8.37 -11.66
N GLN A 173 -11.33 -8.32 -12.74
CA GLN A 173 -10.42 -9.39 -13.16
C GLN A 173 -8.96 -8.95 -13.04
N GLY A 174 -8.20 -8.90 -14.13
CA GLY A 174 -6.81 -8.42 -14.15
C GLY A 174 -6.67 -6.95 -13.75
N GLY A 175 -7.74 -6.16 -13.93
CA GLY A 175 -7.79 -4.75 -13.55
C GLY A 175 -7.51 -4.47 -12.07
N ILE A 176 -7.78 -5.43 -11.16
CA ILE A 176 -7.47 -5.27 -9.72
C ILE A 176 -5.96 -5.16 -9.44
N TYR A 177 -5.12 -5.58 -10.37
CA TYR A 177 -3.66 -5.53 -10.26
C TYR A 177 -3.05 -4.34 -11.01
N LEU A 178 -3.89 -3.48 -11.59
CA LEU A 178 -3.43 -2.22 -12.17
C LEU A 178 -3.33 -1.16 -11.09
N SER A 179 -2.33 -0.28 -11.18
CA SER A 179 -2.21 0.88 -10.30
C SER A 179 -2.25 2.20 -11.04
N GLU A 180 -2.78 3.22 -10.38
CA GLU A 180 -2.50 4.61 -10.75
C GLU A 180 -1.01 4.93 -10.56
N PRO A 181 -0.48 5.93 -11.26
CA PRO A 181 0.82 6.50 -10.92
C PRO A 181 0.87 6.89 -9.44
N GLU A 182 1.93 6.44 -8.75
CA GLU A 182 2.16 6.69 -7.32
C GLU A 182 1.14 6.07 -6.36
N GLU A 183 0.29 5.15 -6.83
CA GLU A 183 -0.49 4.33 -5.91
C GLU A 183 0.43 3.47 -5.04
N GLU A 184 0.05 3.30 -3.77
CA GLU A 184 0.75 2.45 -2.83
C GLU A 184 0.80 1.00 -3.31
N LEU A 185 2.01 0.50 -3.53
CA LEU A 185 2.31 -0.88 -3.89
C LEU A 185 2.90 -1.59 -2.67
N ILE A 186 2.44 -2.81 -2.41
CA ILE A 186 2.92 -3.61 -1.29
C ILE A 186 3.29 -5.01 -1.73
N GLN A 187 4.17 -5.66 -0.95
CA GLN A 187 4.57 -7.03 -1.18
C GLN A 187 3.39 -7.99 -0.94
N VAL A 188 3.16 -8.88 -1.90
CA VAL A 188 2.16 -9.94 -1.87
C VAL A 188 2.81 -11.22 -1.33
N TYR A 189 2.12 -11.91 -0.43
CA TYR A 189 2.56 -13.17 0.14
C TYR A 189 1.53 -14.28 -0.14
N ASP A 190 2.01 -15.51 -0.34
CA ASP A 190 1.15 -16.68 -0.39
C ASP A 190 0.71 -17.16 1.00
N ARG A 191 -0.03 -18.27 1.06
CA ARG A 191 -0.53 -18.84 2.32
C ARG A 191 0.57 -19.45 3.20
N GLY A 192 1.74 -19.75 2.64
CA GLY A 192 2.90 -20.22 3.38
C GLY A 192 3.75 -19.09 3.95
N GLY A 193 3.36 -17.83 3.75
CA GLY A 193 4.12 -16.68 4.18
C GLY A 193 5.28 -16.32 3.25
N TYR A 194 5.29 -16.83 2.02
CA TYR A 194 6.36 -16.55 1.06
C TYR A 194 6.02 -15.35 0.16
N PRO A 195 6.97 -14.43 -0.07
CA PRO A 195 6.76 -13.32 -1.01
C PRO A 195 6.59 -13.85 -2.45
N ARG A 196 5.58 -13.33 -3.17
CA ARG A 196 5.25 -13.74 -4.56
C ARG A 196 5.27 -12.62 -5.59
N GLY A 197 5.18 -11.37 -5.19
CA GLY A 197 5.21 -10.24 -6.10
C GLY A 197 4.84 -8.94 -5.43
N ILE A 198 4.69 -7.89 -6.21
CA ILE A 198 4.31 -6.55 -5.75
C ILE A 198 3.00 -6.20 -6.44
N ALA A 199 2.01 -5.73 -5.69
CA ALA A 199 0.70 -5.37 -6.23
C ALA A 199 0.10 -4.16 -5.49
N PRO A 200 -0.92 -3.50 -6.08
CA PRO A 200 -1.61 -2.40 -5.45
C PRO A 200 -2.31 -2.87 -4.17
N ARG A 201 -2.29 -2.04 -3.12
CA ARG A 201 -2.96 -2.35 -1.85
C ARG A 201 -4.46 -2.70 -2.01
N ALA A 202 -5.12 -2.15 -3.03
CA ALA A 202 -6.53 -2.41 -3.30
C ALA A 202 -6.84 -3.87 -3.68
N CYS A 203 -5.88 -4.63 -4.22
CA CYS A 203 -6.12 -6.01 -4.67
C CYS A 203 -6.36 -7.01 -3.52
N PHE A 204 -5.95 -6.69 -2.29
CA PHE A 204 -6.02 -7.63 -1.15
C PHE A 204 -7.43 -7.83 -0.58
N TYR A 205 -8.41 -7.05 -1.04
CA TYR A 205 -9.81 -7.24 -0.64
C TYR A 205 -10.54 -8.31 -1.47
N THR A 206 -9.91 -8.78 -2.55
CA THR A 206 -10.52 -9.70 -3.54
C THR A 206 -9.64 -10.90 -3.86
N THR A 207 -8.47 -11.04 -3.20
CA THR A 207 -7.51 -12.12 -3.47
C THR A 207 -7.33 -13.06 -2.28
N ALA A 208 -6.80 -14.25 -2.54
CA ALA A 208 -6.42 -15.22 -1.51
C ALA A 208 -5.00 -14.99 -0.94
N PHE A 209 -4.37 -13.88 -1.32
CA PHE A 209 -3.02 -13.51 -0.90
C PHE A 209 -3.02 -12.76 0.43
N GLN A 210 -1.89 -12.85 1.11
CA GLN A 210 -1.66 -12.21 2.39
C GLN A 210 -0.88 -10.91 2.16
N ARG A 211 -1.27 -9.86 2.89
CA ARG A 211 -0.42 -8.68 3.06
C ARG A 211 0.35 -8.79 4.37
N HIS A 212 1.57 -8.25 4.40
CA HIS A 212 2.37 -8.18 5.61
C HIS A 212 2.19 -6.81 6.26
N SER A 213 1.83 -6.81 7.54
CA SER A 213 1.63 -5.62 8.34
C SER A 213 2.28 -5.77 9.71
N ILE A 214 2.24 -4.71 10.50
CA ILE A 214 2.57 -4.74 11.92
C ILE A 214 1.33 -4.42 12.76
N TRP A 215 1.31 -4.95 13.98
CA TRP A 215 0.43 -4.50 15.05
C TRP A 215 1.30 -3.85 16.11
N GLY A 216 1.05 -2.57 16.42
CA GLY A 216 1.68 -1.90 17.56
C GLY A 216 0.69 -1.73 18.70
N LEU A 217 1.10 -2.14 19.89
CA LEU A 217 0.35 -1.99 21.14
C LEU A 217 1.14 -1.07 22.07
N ILE A 218 0.62 0.12 22.34
CA ILE A 218 1.29 1.14 23.14
C ILE A 218 0.76 1.13 24.57
N PHE A 219 1.67 1.00 25.52
CA PHE A 219 1.38 1.06 26.94
C PHE A 219 1.99 2.33 27.54
N ASN A 220 1.25 2.99 28.43
CA ASN A 220 1.84 4.01 29.29
C ASN A 220 2.59 3.36 30.47
N ARG A 221 3.30 4.16 31.27
CA ARG A 221 4.08 3.66 32.43
C ARG A 221 3.23 3.05 33.55
N SER A 222 1.91 3.28 33.55
CA SER A 222 0.97 2.61 34.45
C SER A 222 0.44 1.26 33.93
N GLY A 223 0.90 0.81 32.76
CA GLY A 223 0.47 -0.43 32.13
C GLY A 223 -0.90 -0.34 31.43
N LYS A 224 -1.43 0.86 31.18
CA LYS A 224 -2.67 1.04 30.39
C LYS A 224 -2.35 1.05 28.89
N LEU A 225 -3.17 0.35 28.12
CA LEU A 225 -3.13 0.26 26.66
C LEU A 225 -3.81 1.48 26.03
N LEU A 226 -3.15 2.09 25.05
CA LEU A 226 -3.71 3.12 24.19
C LEU A 226 -4.53 2.47 23.07
N LEU A 227 -5.77 2.91 22.89
CA LEU A 227 -6.60 2.58 21.74
C LEU A 227 -6.81 3.81 20.88
N HIS A 228 -6.93 3.58 19.57
CA HIS A 228 -7.14 4.60 18.56
C HIS A 228 -8.52 4.39 17.94
N GLN A 229 -9.36 5.43 17.92
CA GLN A 229 -10.59 5.47 17.12
C GLN A 229 -10.32 5.98 15.70
N ARG A 230 -10.56 5.14 14.71
CA ARG A 230 -10.24 5.42 13.30
C ARG A 230 -11.00 6.63 12.77
N SER A 231 -10.30 7.47 12.00
CA SER A 231 -10.85 8.68 11.38
C SER A 231 -11.99 8.37 10.42
N MET A 232 -12.93 9.31 10.31
CA MET A 232 -14.06 9.23 9.38
C MET A 232 -13.64 9.27 7.91
N THR A 233 -12.40 9.66 7.60
CA THR A 233 -11.87 9.69 6.22
C THR A 233 -11.20 8.38 5.79
N THR A 234 -10.99 7.45 6.72
CA THR A 234 -10.33 6.16 6.43
C THR A 234 -11.17 5.30 5.47
N LYS A 235 -10.53 4.43 4.67
CA LYS A 235 -11.25 3.56 3.72
C LYS A 235 -11.96 2.40 4.42
N ASP A 236 -11.34 1.84 5.45
CA ASP A 236 -11.84 0.72 6.25
C ASP A 236 -11.96 1.09 7.72
N GLY A 237 -13.02 0.62 8.37
CA GLY A 237 -13.25 0.75 9.81
C GLY A 237 -13.51 2.16 10.30
N ARG A 238 -14.10 3.04 9.48
CA ARG A 238 -14.41 4.44 9.85
C ARG A 238 -15.13 4.52 11.21
N GLY A 239 -14.59 5.33 12.12
CA GLY A 239 -15.16 5.57 13.46
C GLY A 239 -15.03 4.42 14.45
N LEU A 240 -14.47 3.27 14.05
CA LEU A 240 -14.30 2.12 14.93
C LEU A 240 -13.05 2.26 15.80
N TRP A 241 -13.10 1.74 17.03
CA TRP A 241 -11.95 1.57 17.89
C TRP A 241 -11.07 0.41 17.41
N ASP A 242 -9.77 0.66 17.33
CA ASP A 242 -8.73 -0.26 16.87
C ASP A 242 -7.59 -0.30 17.90
N LYS A 243 -6.63 -1.20 17.69
CA LYS A 243 -5.34 -1.23 18.38
C LYS A 243 -4.61 0.11 18.26
N SER A 244 -3.54 0.29 19.02
CA SER A 244 -2.84 1.57 19.13
C SER A 244 -2.31 2.09 17.78
N LEU A 245 -1.73 1.22 16.96
CA LEU A 245 -1.29 1.54 15.59
C LEU A 245 -1.16 0.28 14.72
N GLY A 246 -1.18 0.46 13.40
CA GLY A 246 -0.76 -0.59 12.47
C GLY A 246 -0.79 -0.19 11.00
N GLY A 247 0.24 -0.59 10.27
CA GLY A 247 0.34 -0.36 8.84
C GLY A 247 1.08 -1.47 8.10
N HIS A 248 1.24 -1.28 6.80
CA HIS A 248 1.84 -2.24 5.88
C HIS A 248 3.36 -2.14 5.93
N VAL A 249 4.02 -3.30 5.79
CA VAL A 249 5.48 -3.32 5.61
C VAL A 249 5.79 -2.74 4.23
N ASP A 250 6.51 -1.61 4.21
CA ASP A 250 6.87 -0.93 2.98
C ASP A 250 7.91 -1.74 2.20
N LEU A 251 7.92 -1.61 0.87
CA LEU A 251 8.88 -2.29 0.00
C LEU A 251 10.34 -1.91 0.31
N GLY A 252 10.57 -0.70 0.84
CA GLY A 252 11.87 -0.19 1.25
C GLY A 252 12.28 -0.57 2.68
N ASP A 253 11.37 -1.10 3.50
CA ASP A 253 11.67 -1.49 4.87
C ASP A 253 12.44 -2.82 4.88
N SER A 254 13.68 -2.79 5.37
CA SER A 254 14.50 -4.01 5.46
C SER A 254 14.02 -4.99 6.54
N SER A 255 13.09 -4.55 7.40
CA SER A 255 12.47 -5.37 8.44
C SER A 255 11.24 -4.68 9.01
N THR A 256 10.37 -5.46 9.66
CA THR A 256 9.10 -4.98 10.23
C THR A 256 9.27 -4.06 11.44
N TYR A 257 10.44 -4.04 12.10
CA TYR A 257 10.67 -3.08 13.19
C TYR A 257 10.84 -1.64 12.64
N ILE A 258 11.35 -1.48 11.41
CA ILE A 258 11.46 -0.17 10.76
C ILE A 258 10.06 0.36 10.47
N THR A 259 9.20 -0.51 9.92
CA THR A 259 7.77 -0.24 9.73
C THR A 259 7.12 0.16 11.05
N ALA A 260 7.29 -0.61 12.12
CA ALA A 260 6.68 -0.32 13.42
C ALA A 260 7.09 1.05 13.98
N ARG A 261 8.36 1.46 13.79
CA ARG A 261 8.84 2.80 14.15
C ARG A 261 8.21 3.90 13.29
N ARG A 262 8.11 3.70 11.98
CA ARG A 262 7.50 4.65 11.04
C ARG A 262 6.02 4.85 11.38
N GLU A 263 5.28 3.76 11.54
CA GLU A 263 3.84 3.78 11.87
C GLU A 263 3.58 4.44 13.23
N LEU A 264 4.44 4.22 14.24
CA LEU A 264 4.34 4.94 15.51
C LEU A 264 4.42 6.46 15.33
N VAL A 265 5.37 6.92 14.51
CA VAL A 265 5.54 8.34 14.25
C VAL A 265 4.39 8.90 13.41
N GLU A 266 3.97 8.19 12.36
CA GLU A 266 2.90 8.63 11.47
C GLU A 266 1.53 8.65 12.17
N GLU A 267 1.18 7.64 12.95
CA GLU A 267 -0.14 7.62 13.59
C GLU A 267 -0.27 8.59 14.77
N LEU A 268 0.82 8.81 15.53
CA LEU A 268 0.75 9.64 16.73
C LEU A 268 1.27 11.08 16.57
N PHE A 269 2.15 11.34 15.60
CA PHE A 269 2.89 12.62 15.54
C PHE A 269 2.86 13.32 14.18
N LEU A 270 2.69 12.61 13.05
CA LEU A 270 2.87 13.19 11.71
C LEU A 270 1.85 12.71 10.67
N PRO A 271 1.26 13.59 9.84
CA PRO A 271 0.82 13.17 8.52
C PRO A 271 2.06 12.83 7.65
N GLU A 272 1.97 11.75 6.85
CA GLU A 272 2.97 11.05 5.98
C GLU A 272 4.03 11.90 5.21
N ALA A 273 4.03 13.23 5.25
CA ALA A 273 4.81 14.09 4.35
C ALA A 273 6.00 14.85 4.97
N GLU A 274 6.18 14.92 6.29
CA GLU A 274 7.23 15.78 6.88
C GLU A 274 7.99 15.12 8.04
N PHE A 275 8.84 14.15 7.72
CA PHE A 275 9.90 13.68 8.62
C PHE A 275 10.99 14.77 8.75
N THR A 276 10.67 15.91 9.36
CA THR A 276 11.67 16.95 9.59
C THR A 276 12.60 16.53 10.72
N ARG A 277 13.87 16.96 10.65
CA ARG A 277 14.86 16.75 11.74
C ARG A 277 14.39 17.30 13.09
N TYR A 278 13.44 18.24 13.11
CA TYR A 278 12.92 18.88 14.31
C TYR A 278 12.00 17.95 15.11
N VAL A 279 11.18 17.13 14.44
CA VAL A 279 10.26 16.18 15.10
C VAL A 279 11.03 15.12 15.90
N ARG A 280 12.21 14.70 15.40
CA ARG A 280 13.10 13.78 16.12
C ARG A 280 13.68 14.37 17.40
N ALA A 281 13.87 15.68 17.48
CA ALA A 281 14.47 16.31 18.66
C ALA A 281 13.49 16.38 19.84
N ASP A 282 12.20 16.57 19.56
CA ASP A 282 11.16 16.66 20.60
C ASP A 282 10.61 15.28 21.03
N PHE A 283 10.67 14.27 20.14
CA PHE A 283 10.07 12.94 20.33
C PHE A 283 10.99 11.90 21.02
N GLY A 284 12.28 12.20 21.22
CA GLY A 284 13.25 11.23 21.72
C GLY A 284 13.54 10.09 20.72
N ASP A 285 14.37 9.13 21.12
CA ASP A 285 14.66 7.96 20.31
C ASP A 285 13.65 6.83 20.55
N ILE A 286 13.36 6.04 19.49
CA ILE A 286 12.64 4.76 19.64
C ILE A 286 13.69 3.66 19.73
N ILE A 287 13.89 3.15 20.94
CA ILE A 287 14.92 2.17 21.24
C ILE A 287 14.33 0.75 21.15
N ASN A 288 14.89 -0.03 20.22
CA ASN A 288 14.51 -1.43 20.04
C ASN A 288 15.28 -2.32 21.00
N TYR A 289 14.58 -2.94 21.95
CA TYR A 289 15.16 -3.87 22.93
C TYR A 289 15.06 -5.35 22.52
N GLY A 290 14.61 -5.63 21.29
CA GLY A 290 14.49 -6.98 20.77
C GLY A 290 13.23 -7.69 21.28
N GLU A 291 13.31 -9.00 21.43
CA GLU A 291 12.21 -9.85 21.91
C GLU A 291 11.90 -9.59 23.39
N TRP A 292 10.62 -9.43 23.71
CA TRP A 292 10.11 -9.54 25.07
C TRP A 292 9.92 -11.02 25.41
N ASN A 293 11.03 -11.69 25.71
CA ASN A 293 11.06 -13.09 26.10
C ASN A 293 11.60 -13.21 27.53
N LEU A 294 10.70 -13.40 28.49
CA LEU A 294 11.05 -13.45 29.92
C LEU A 294 11.82 -14.72 30.32
N ASP A 295 11.75 -15.79 29.51
CA ASP A 295 12.53 -17.01 29.73
C ASP A 295 14.00 -16.81 29.35
N LYS A 296 14.27 -16.00 28.32
CA LYS A 296 15.63 -15.64 27.87
C LYS A 296 16.21 -14.46 28.64
N ARG A 297 15.38 -13.49 29.02
CA ARG A 297 15.79 -12.25 29.70
C ARG A 297 14.80 -11.89 30.81
N ILE A 298 15.22 -12.07 32.05
CA ILE A 298 14.40 -11.75 33.22
C ILE A 298 14.10 -10.25 33.33
N GLU A 299 13.00 -9.93 34.01
CA GLU A 299 12.48 -8.55 34.15
C GLU A 299 13.49 -7.57 34.75
N LEU A 300 14.28 -8.02 35.74
CA LEU A 300 15.31 -7.18 36.37
C LEU A 300 16.34 -6.66 35.35
N SER A 301 16.71 -7.50 34.37
CA SER A 301 17.64 -7.10 33.31
C SER A 301 17.05 -6.08 32.33
N PHE A 302 15.71 -5.95 32.28
CA PHE A 302 15.06 -4.85 31.56
C PHE A 302 15.05 -3.57 32.41
N LYS A 303 14.78 -3.68 33.72
CA LYS A 303 14.85 -2.54 34.65
C LYS A 303 16.19 -1.81 34.60
N ASP A 304 17.29 -2.56 34.68
CA ASP A 304 18.64 -1.99 34.57
C ASP A 304 18.92 -1.37 33.19
N ALA A 305 18.33 -1.94 32.13
CA ALA A 305 18.55 -1.42 30.78
C ALA A 305 17.69 -0.20 30.46
N PHE A 306 16.59 0.00 31.18
CA PHE A 306 15.70 1.15 31.03
C PHE A 306 16.09 2.32 31.92
N SER A 307 16.91 2.11 32.95
CA SER A 307 17.34 3.19 33.86
C SER A 307 18.24 4.24 33.20
N GLY A 308 18.81 3.94 32.03
CA GLY A 308 19.65 4.86 31.25
C GLY A 308 18.92 5.59 30.12
N LEU A 309 17.59 5.47 30.04
CA LEU A 309 16.78 6.13 29.01
C LEU A 309 16.57 7.61 29.30
N ASP A 310 16.53 8.44 28.26
CA ASP A 310 16.08 9.82 28.38
C ASP A 310 14.57 9.88 28.64
N GLU A 311 14.09 10.97 29.25
CA GLU A 311 12.67 11.14 29.64
C GLU A 311 11.71 11.15 28.44
N THR A 312 12.23 11.30 27.22
CA THR A 312 11.48 11.30 25.96
C THR A 312 11.58 9.98 25.19
N ASP A 313 12.41 9.04 25.62
CA ASP A 313 12.66 7.82 24.84
C ASP A 313 11.51 6.81 24.89
N TRP A 314 11.21 6.26 23.73
CA TRP A 314 10.25 5.19 23.53
C TRP A 314 10.93 3.83 23.60
N ILE A 315 10.29 2.90 24.31
CA ILE A 315 10.74 1.51 24.35
C ILE A 315 9.93 0.74 23.32
N MET A 316 10.62 0.01 22.45
CA MET A 316 10.00 -0.93 21.50
C MET A 316 10.53 -2.34 21.74
N LEU A 317 9.60 -3.28 21.83
CA LEU A 317 9.85 -4.70 22.01
C LEU A 317 9.06 -5.51 20.99
N ARG A 318 9.55 -6.70 20.66
CA ARG A 318 8.85 -7.68 19.84
C ARG A 318 8.17 -8.71 20.73
N ALA A 319 6.85 -8.90 20.58
CA ALA A 319 6.14 -9.95 21.31
C ALA A 319 6.60 -11.34 20.83
N VAL A 320 6.52 -12.32 21.73
CA VAL A 320 6.78 -13.74 21.43
C VAL A 320 5.53 -14.59 21.63
N ASP A 321 5.46 -15.73 20.96
CA ASP A 321 4.42 -16.74 21.15
C ASP A 321 4.67 -17.60 22.40
N LYS A 322 3.92 -18.69 22.54
CA LYS A 322 4.00 -19.57 23.73
C LYS A 322 5.27 -20.41 23.73
N GLU A 323 5.89 -20.58 22.58
CA GLU A 323 7.11 -21.31 22.34
C GLU A 323 8.35 -20.40 22.49
N GLY A 324 8.14 -19.09 22.63
CA GLY A 324 9.19 -18.09 22.80
C GLY A 324 9.78 -17.59 21.48
N GLU A 325 9.12 -17.87 20.35
CA GLU A 325 9.48 -17.40 19.02
C GLU A 325 8.79 -16.07 18.69
N PRO A 326 9.34 -15.22 17.81
CA PRO A 326 8.73 -13.96 17.43
C PRO A 326 7.27 -14.11 16.97
N LEU A 327 6.36 -13.38 17.62
CA LEU A 327 4.93 -13.51 17.37
C LEU A 327 4.54 -12.85 16.04
N THR A 328 4.03 -13.67 15.11
CA THR A 328 3.39 -13.22 13.87
C THR A 328 1.98 -13.80 13.79
N VAL A 329 0.98 -12.92 13.71
CA VAL A 329 -0.44 -13.30 13.66
C VAL A 329 -0.88 -13.42 12.22
N THR A 330 -1.21 -14.64 11.79
CA THR A 330 -1.82 -14.86 10.47
C THR A 330 -3.31 -15.11 10.62
N ARG A 331 -4.13 -14.24 10.03
CA ARG A 331 -5.59 -14.42 10.07
C ARG A 331 -6.33 -13.78 8.89
N VAL A 332 -7.58 -14.19 8.76
CA VAL A 332 -8.58 -13.50 7.95
C VAL A 332 -9.30 -12.50 8.87
N SER A 333 -9.41 -11.26 8.40
CA SER A 333 -10.14 -10.19 9.09
C SER A 333 -11.27 -9.67 8.23
N GLN A 334 -12.40 -9.38 8.87
CA GLN A 334 -13.54 -8.72 8.24
C GLN A 334 -13.38 -7.21 8.32
N ARG A 335 -13.25 -6.58 7.15
CA ARG A 335 -13.11 -5.13 7.02
C ARG A 335 -14.46 -4.51 6.69
N ARG A 336 -14.95 -3.68 7.60
CA ARG A 336 -16.10 -2.80 7.36
C ARG A 336 -15.67 -1.68 6.41
N MET A 337 -16.18 -1.70 5.20
CA MET A 337 -15.90 -0.75 4.14
C MET A 337 -17.07 0.20 3.98
N HIS A 338 -16.77 1.45 3.66
CA HIS A 338 -17.76 2.44 3.27
C HIS A 338 -17.55 2.80 1.81
N ASP A 339 -18.61 2.77 1.02
CA ASP A 339 -18.55 3.20 -0.37
C ASP A 339 -18.64 4.74 -0.51
N LYS A 340 -18.85 5.24 -1.74
CA LYS A 340 -18.95 6.68 -2.01
C LYS A 340 -20.26 7.30 -1.49
N ASN A 341 -21.29 6.49 -1.28
CA ASN A 341 -22.59 6.90 -0.74
C ASN A 341 -22.66 6.69 0.78
N ASP A 342 -21.55 6.27 1.39
CA ASP A 342 -21.45 5.86 2.80
C ASP A 342 -22.21 4.56 3.14
N ASP A 343 -22.56 3.77 2.13
CA ASP A 343 -23.16 2.45 2.32
C ASP A 343 -22.09 1.48 2.85
N VAL A 344 -22.51 0.67 3.84
CA VAL A 344 -21.63 -0.26 4.54
C VAL A 344 -21.60 -1.60 3.82
N SER A 345 -20.40 -2.08 3.52
CA SER A 345 -20.15 -3.44 3.04
C SER A 345 -19.02 -4.11 3.81
N PHE A 346 -18.91 -5.43 3.74
CA PHE A 346 -17.83 -6.17 4.39
C PHE A 346 -16.94 -6.82 3.33
N LYS A 347 -15.63 -6.59 3.45
CA LYS A 347 -14.62 -7.26 2.63
C LYS A 347 -13.71 -8.09 3.50
N ARG A 348 -13.28 -9.23 2.98
CA ARG A 348 -12.32 -10.09 3.67
C ARG A 348 -10.91 -9.67 3.28
N THR A 349 -10.01 -9.67 4.24
CA THR A 349 -8.58 -9.49 3.98
C THR A 349 -7.79 -10.51 4.76
N ILE A 350 -6.75 -11.06 4.14
CA ILE A 350 -5.82 -11.97 4.80
C ILE A 350 -4.55 -11.20 5.08
N PHE A 351 -4.07 -11.29 6.31
CA PHE A 351 -2.81 -10.66 6.67
C PHE A 351 -1.97 -11.57 7.56
N MET A 352 -0.66 -11.32 7.51
CA MET A 352 0.28 -11.69 8.55
C MET A 352 0.72 -10.40 9.25
N SER A 353 0.64 -10.37 10.58
CA SER A 353 0.95 -9.19 11.38
C SER A 353 1.97 -9.49 12.44
N ASP A 354 3.08 -8.80 12.32
CA ASP A 354 4.18 -8.79 13.27
C ASP A 354 3.82 -7.93 14.50
N VAL A 355 3.88 -8.49 15.72
CA VAL A 355 3.33 -7.83 16.91
C VAL A 355 4.43 -7.12 17.74
N TYR A 356 4.35 -5.80 17.80
CA TYR A 356 5.24 -4.93 18.57
C TYR A 356 4.55 -4.35 19.78
N LEU A 357 5.31 -4.28 20.88
CA LEU A 357 4.90 -3.71 22.15
C LEU A 357 5.71 -2.44 22.39
N PHE A 358 5.02 -1.35 22.65
CA PHE A 358 5.63 -0.04 22.90
C PHE A 358 5.35 0.39 24.33
N ILE A 359 6.34 1.03 24.97
CA ILE A 359 6.13 1.74 26.23
C ILE A 359 6.44 3.21 26.00
N ALA A 360 5.43 4.04 26.20
CA ALA A 360 5.54 5.48 26.03
C ALA A 360 6.38 6.11 27.16
N PRO A 361 7.13 7.19 26.85
CA PRO A 361 7.79 8.02 27.85
C PRO A 361 6.79 8.59 28.88
N PRO A 362 7.25 8.90 30.11
CA PRO A 362 6.42 9.61 31.08
C PRO A 362 5.97 10.97 30.50
N GLY A 363 4.77 11.42 30.86
CA GLY A 363 4.22 12.71 30.45
C GLY A 363 3.58 12.72 29.06
N TYR A 364 3.60 11.61 28.31
CA TYR A 364 3.00 11.52 26.98
C TYR A 364 1.60 10.89 26.98
N LEU A 365 1.37 9.87 27.80
CA LEU A 365 0.11 9.09 27.82
C LEU A 365 -0.38 8.85 29.25
N ASP A 366 -0.41 9.88 30.10
CA ASP A 366 -0.79 9.71 31.50
C ASP A 366 -2.19 10.29 31.81
N ASN A 367 -2.63 11.28 31.05
CA ASN A 367 -3.95 11.91 31.24
C ASN A 367 -4.63 12.31 29.93
N GLU A 368 -5.91 12.68 30.03
CA GLU A 368 -6.72 13.07 28.87
C GLU A 368 -6.20 14.30 28.13
N ASP A 369 -5.62 15.27 28.82
CA ASP A 369 -5.15 16.50 28.18
C ASP A 369 -3.89 16.23 27.34
N GLN A 370 -2.99 15.35 27.80
CA GLN A 370 -1.85 14.88 27.01
C GLN A 370 -2.31 14.09 25.78
N MET A 371 -3.29 13.21 25.91
CA MET A 371 -3.88 12.49 24.77
C MET A 371 -4.56 13.44 23.77
N LYS A 372 -5.23 14.49 24.25
CA LYS A 372 -5.82 15.54 23.39
C LYS A 372 -4.73 16.35 22.67
N ASN A 373 -3.60 16.62 23.32
CA ASN A 373 -2.47 17.30 22.69
C ASN A 373 -1.82 16.44 21.59
N LEU A 374 -1.62 15.14 21.84
CA LEU A 374 -1.19 14.19 20.81
C LEU A 374 -2.17 14.15 19.63
N PHE A 375 -3.47 14.16 19.92
CA PHE A 375 -4.50 14.25 18.90
C PHE A 375 -4.43 15.56 18.09
N ALA A 376 -4.23 16.71 18.73
CA ALA A 376 -4.10 18.00 18.04
C ALA A 376 -2.89 18.06 17.08
N LEU A 377 -1.82 17.31 17.37
CA LEU A 377 -0.69 17.13 16.47
C LEU A 377 -1.07 16.25 15.25
N ALA A 378 -1.87 15.21 15.47
CA ALA A 378 -2.37 14.31 14.42
C ALA A 378 -3.49 14.90 13.54
N GLU A 379 -4.27 15.88 14.02
CA GLU A 379 -5.50 16.41 13.40
C GLU A 379 -5.33 17.00 11.99
N LYS A 380 -4.11 17.36 11.56
CA LYS A 380 -3.93 18.03 10.26
C LYS A 380 -4.18 17.15 9.03
N LYS A 381 -4.40 15.83 9.19
CA LYS A 381 -4.93 14.86 8.20
C LYS A 381 -4.84 13.40 8.69
N GLY A 382 -4.73 13.16 10.00
CA GLY A 382 -4.37 11.86 10.57
C GLY A 382 -5.40 10.75 10.41
N ALA A 383 -4.95 9.51 10.65
CA ALA A 383 -5.76 8.30 10.60
C ALA A 383 -6.70 8.13 11.80
N ALA A 384 -6.57 8.97 12.84
CA ALA A 384 -7.32 8.92 14.10
C ALA A 384 -8.29 10.09 14.31
N GLN A 385 -9.39 9.83 15.02
CA GLN A 385 -10.36 10.82 15.50
C GLN A 385 -10.38 10.93 17.04
N SER A 386 -9.96 9.90 17.76
CA SER A 386 -9.92 9.90 19.22
C SER A 386 -8.94 8.87 19.77
N HIS A 387 -8.55 9.03 21.03
CA HIS A 387 -7.71 8.12 21.79
C HIS A 387 -8.36 7.76 23.12
N ARG A 388 -8.11 6.54 23.60
CA ARG A 388 -8.57 6.08 24.92
C ARG A 388 -7.53 5.20 25.59
N LEU A 389 -7.22 5.47 26.84
CA LEU A 389 -6.40 4.59 27.68
C LEU A 389 -7.29 3.64 28.47
N VAL A 390 -6.99 2.35 28.40
CA VAL A 390 -7.74 1.29 29.10
C VAL A 390 -6.80 0.23 29.66
N SER A 391 -7.16 -0.38 30.78
CA SER A 391 -6.57 -1.67 31.16
C SER A 391 -7.12 -2.79 30.27
N ALA A 392 -6.46 -3.96 30.29
CA ALA A 392 -6.96 -5.15 29.58
C ALA A 392 -8.37 -5.55 30.05
N ASP A 393 -8.66 -5.43 31.35
CA ASP A 393 -9.97 -5.73 31.93
C ASP A 393 -11.03 -4.67 31.60
N GLU A 394 -10.66 -3.38 31.62
CA GLU A 394 -11.56 -2.30 31.19
C GLU A 394 -11.96 -2.48 29.71
N LEU A 395 -11.02 -2.90 28.86
CA LEU A 395 -11.30 -3.24 27.46
C LEU A 395 -12.24 -4.45 27.34
N SER A 396 -11.94 -5.55 28.04
CA SER A 396 -12.79 -6.75 28.00
C SER A 396 -14.22 -6.43 28.41
N LYS A 397 -14.39 -5.72 29.52
CA LYS A 397 -15.72 -5.33 30.03
C LYS A 397 -16.47 -4.44 29.04
N TRP A 398 -15.78 -3.47 28.43
CA TRP A 398 -16.41 -2.59 27.45
C TRP A 398 -16.87 -3.35 26.20
N ILE A 399 -16.08 -4.32 25.73
CA ILE A 399 -16.48 -5.19 24.61
C ILE A 399 -17.71 -6.03 25.01
N GLU A 400 -17.72 -6.65 26.18
CA GLU A 400 -18.86 -7.43 26.69
C GLU A 400 -20.15 -6.60 26.77
N GLU A 401 -20.06 -5.35 27.24
CA GLU A 401 -21.19 -4.42 27.32
C GLU A 401 -21.76 -4.08 25.94
N GLU A 402 -20.90 -3.83 24.94
CA GLU A 402 -21.35 -3.56 23.55
C GLU A 402 -21.82 -4.83 22.81
N GLU A 403 -21.29 -6.01 23.16
CA GLU A 403 -21.78 -7.30 22.69
C GLU A 403 -23.18 -7.58 23.21
N ALA A 404 -23.46 -7.31 24.49
CA ALA A 404 -24.77 -7.51 25.10
C ALA A 404 -25.90 -6.70 24.43
N VAL A 405 -25.57 -5.55 23.83
CA VAL A 405 -26.51 -4.71 23.07
C VAL A 405 -26.39 -4.88 21.54
N GLY A 406 -25.53 -5.79 21.07
CA GLY A 406 -25.38 -6.13 19.66
C GLY A 406 -24.65 -5.10 18.79
N ARG A 407 -23.90 -4.16 19.37
CA ARG A 407 -23.22 -3.05 18.66
C ARG A 407 -21.70 -3.15 18.60
N HIS A 408 -21.11 -4.23 19.12
CA HIS A 408 -19.67 -4.44 19.12
C HIS A 408 -19.01 -4.31 17.73
N LEU A 409 -19.64 -4.80 16.65
CA LEU A 409 -19.14 -4.66 15.26
C LEU A 409 -19.26 -3.24 14.68
N GLU A 410 -20.05 -2.38 15.32
CA GLU A 410 -20.19 -0.95 14.99
C GLU A 410 -19.31 -0.07 15.88
N THR A 411 -18.70 -0.65 16.92
CA THR A 411 -17.87 0.06 17.89
C THR A 411 -16.40 -0.28 17.73
N PHE A 412 -16.07 -1.55 17.47
CA PHE A 412 -14.70 -2.06 17.42
C PHE A 412 -14.37 -2.65 16.06
N THR A 413 -13.11 -2.53 15.67
CA THR A 413 -12.58 -3.30 14.54
C THR A 413 -12.49 -4.78 14.89
N ASP A 414 -12.63 -5.62 13.86
CA ASP A 414 -12.46 -7.07 13.97
C ASP A 414 -11.04 -7.47 14.47
N ASP A 415 -10.03 -6.62 14.28
CA ASP A 415 -8.68 -6.85 14.82
C ASP A 415 -8.64 -6.67 16.34
N LEU A 416 -9.26 -5.60 16.86
CA LEU A 416 -9.29 -5.33 18.30
C LEU A 416 -10.10 -6.39 19.06
N LEU A 417 -11.25 -6.81 18.50
CA LEU A 417 -12.04 -7.92 19.05
C LEU A 417 -11.21 -9.21 19.11
N TYR A 418 -10.49 -9.53 18.04
CA TYR A 418 -9.60 -10.69 17.99
C TYR A 418 -8.47 -10.63 19.03
N ILE A 419 -7.83 -9.47 19.18
CA ILE A 419 -6.78 -9.23 20.18
C ILE A 419 -7.33 -9.46 21.60
N ASN A 420 -8.52 -8.93 21.91
CA ASN A 420 -9.14 -9.11 23.21
C ASN A 420 -9.45 -10.58 23.53
N VAL A 421 -9.80 -11.40 22.54
CA VAL A 421 -10.08 -12.82 22.78
C VAL A 421 -8.81 -13.67 22.82
N GLN A 422 -7.92 -13.51 21.84
CA GLN A 422 -6.78 -14.43 21.65
C GLN A 422 -5.52 -14.01 22.41
N TYR A 423 -5.36 -12.71 22.67
CA TYR A 423 -4.14 -12.14 23.23
C TYR A 423 -4.39 -11.37 24.53
N LYS A 424 -5.53 -11.58 25.22
CA LYS A 424 -5.77 -11.00 26.56
C LYS A 424 -4.61 -11.24 27.52
N SER A 425 -4.15 -12.49 27.62
CA SER A 425 -3.03 -12.83 28.51
C SER A 425 -1.72 -12.13 28.13
N LEU A 426 -1.49 -11.83 26.85
CA LEU A 426 -0.34 -11.03 26.42
C LEU A 426 -0.46 -9.60 26.94
N LEU A 427 -1.65 -8.99 26.81
CA LEU A 427 -1.90 -7.62 27.28
C LEU A 427 -1.75 -7.51 28.81
N GLU A 428 -2.29 -8.46 29.55
CA GLU A 428 -2.22 -8.51 31.02
C GLU A 428 -0.77 -8.67 31.49
N LYS A 429 -0.06 -9.68 30.99
CA LYS A 429 1.34 -9.93 31.39
C LYS A 429 2.25 -8.78 31.02
N PHE A 430 2.05 -8.17 29.85
CA PHE A 430 2.86 -7.01 29.48
C PHE A 430 2.53 -5.80 30.35
N SER A 431 1.26 -5.57 30.69
CA SER A 431 0.84 -4.53 31.64
C SER A 431 1.51 -4.70 33.00
N GLU A 432 1.51 -5.92 33.56
CA GLU A 432 2.19 -6.26 34.81
C GLU A 432 3.70 -6.02 34.72
N PHE A 433 4.33 -6.44 33.62
CA PHE A 433 5.75 -6.18 33.35
C PHE A 433 6.06 -4.68 33.33
N VAL A 434 5.28 -3.87 32.63
CA VAL A 434 5.48 -2.42 32.60
C VAL A 434 5.36 -1.83 34.01
N GLN A 435 4.33 -2.22 34.77
CA GLN A 435 4.15 -1.75 36.14
C GLN A 435 5.30 -2.17 37.06
N TYR A 436 5.82 -3.38 36.91
CA TYR A 436 6.96 -3.87 37.69
C TYR A 436 8.23 -3.07 37.40
N VAL A 437 8.56 -2.90 36.12
CA VAL A 437 9.83 -2.27 35.71
C VAL A 437 9.86 -0.78 36.03
N PHE A 438 8.70 -0.10 35.99
CA PHE A 438 8.59 1.34 36.29
C PHE A 438 8.04 1.66 37.69
N ARG A 439 7.89 0.65 38.56
CA ARG A 439 7.51 0.89 39.96
C ARG A 439 8.59 1.69 40.67
N SER A 440 8.21 2.84 41.25
CA SER A 440 9.07 3.55 42.19
C SER A 440 9.32 2.65 43.41
N GLU A 441 10.58 2.52 43.83
CA GLU A 441 10.96 1.83 45.08
C GLU A 441 10.51 2.58 46.33
#